data_AF-A0A9W7LWH2-F1
#
_entry.id   AF-A0A9W7LWH2-F1
#
_cell.length_a   1.000
_cell.length_b   1.000
_cell.length_c   1.000
_cell.angle_alpha   90.00
_cell.angle_beta   90.00
_cell.angle_gamma   90.00
#
_symmetry.space_group_name_H-M   'P 1'
#
loop_
_entity.id
_entity.type
_entity.pdbx_description
1 polymer ?
#
loop_
_entity_poly.entity_id
_entity_poly.type
_entity_poly.pdbx_seq_one_letter_code
_entity_poly.pdbx_strand_id
1 'polypeptide(L)'
;MATEGTFVQPAVPKFDGHYDHWAMLMENFLRSKEYWGLVENGIPAAAEGATDAQKKHIEEQKLKDLKAKNYLFQALDRTIL
;
A
#
# COMPACT_ATOMS: atom_id res chain seq x y z
N MET A 1 0.74 26.75 24.21
CA MET A 1 0.56 26.60 22.75
C MET A 1 1.15 25.27 22.37
N ALA A 2 0.32 24.24 22.20
CA ALA A 2 0.79 22.92 21.78
C ALA A 2 1.23 23.03 20.32
N THR A 3 2.49 22.76 20.03
CA THR A 3 2.98 22.64 18.65
C THR A 3 2.23 21.47 18.04
N GLU A 4 1.28 21.78 17.15
CA GLU A 4 0.66 20.82 16.24
C GLU A 4 1.81 20.04 15.60
N GLY A 5 1.99 18.79 16.06
CA GLY A 5 3.09 17.96 15.64
C GLY A 5 3.05 17.86 14.13
N THR A 6 4.09 18.34 13.47
CA THR A 6 4.23 18.23 12.02
C THR A 6 4.05 16.77 11.67
N PHE A 7 2.92 16.43 11.06
CA PHE A 7 2.64 15.07 10.59
C PHE A 7 3.55 14.86 9.38
N VAL A 8 4.81 14.50 9.63
CA VAL A 8 5.76 14.19 8.58
C VAL A 8 5.19 12.97 7.85
N GLN A 9 4.86 13.16 6.57
CA GLN A 9 4.44 12.02 5.77
C GLN A 9 5.55 10.98 5.80
N PRO A 10 5.26 9.73 6.22
CA PRO A 10 6.28 8.70 6.25
C PRO A 10 6.82 8.52 4.83
N ALA A 11 8.14 8.52 4.70
CA ALA A 11 8.81 8.24 3.43
C ALA A 11 8.70 6.74 3.11
N VAL A 12 8.81 6.40 1.82
CA VAL A 12 8.83 5.00 1.39
C VAL A 12 10.13 4.34 1.90
N PRO A 13 10.07 3.29 2.73
CA PRO A 13 11.24 2.59 3.23
C PRO A 13 12.01 1.95 2.07
N LYS A 14 13.31 2.28 1.93
CA LYS A 14 14.18 1.67 0.93
C LYS A 14 14.71 0.33 1.44
N PHE A 15 14.76 -0.65 0.54
CA PHE A 15 15.35 -1.93 0.83
C PHE A 15 16.88 -1.82 0.80
N ASP A 16 17.54 -2.26 1.88
CA ASP A 16 18.98 -2.16 2.10
C ASP A 16 19.66 -3.53 2.29
N GLY A 17 18.92 -4.63 2.07
CA GLY A 17 19.38 -6.00 2.29
C GLY A 17 18.84 -6.65 3.57
N HIS A 18 18.32 -5.88 4.55
CA HIS A 18 17.71 -6.43 5.76
C HIS A 18 16.19 -6.62 5.60
N TYR A 19 15.80 -7.78 5.07
CA TYR A 19 14.40 -8.07 4.72
C TYR A 19 13.42 -7.91 5.89
N ASP A 20 13.68 -8.53 7.05
CA ASP A 20 12.74 -8.49 8.18
C ASP A 20 12.49 -7.06 8.68
N HIS A 21 13.56 -6.28 8.78
CA HIS A 21 13.48 -4.87 9.20
C HIS A 21 12.71 -4.04 8.17
N TRP A 22 13.04 -4.20 6.89
CA TRP A 22 12.38 -3.50 5.80
C TRP A 22 10.89 -3.87 5.71
N ALA A 23 10.54 -5.15 5.86
CA ALA A 23 9.16 -5.63 5.83
C ALA A 23 8.32 -5.00 6.95
N MET A 24 8.85 -4.91 8.18
CA MET A 24 8.16 -4.25 9.29
C MET A 24 7.88 -2.76 9.01
N LEU A 25 8.83 -2.04 8.43
CA LEU A 25 8.65 -0.64 8.06
C LEU A 25 7.64 -0.48 6.92
N MET A 26 7.71 -1.36 5.92
CA MET A 26 6.85 -1.32 4.75
C MET A 26 5.40 -1.67 5.08
N GLU A 27 5.18 -2.64 5.98
CA GLU A 27 3.86 -2.97 6.52
C GLU A 27 3.25 -1.77 7.24
N ASN A 28 3.98 -1.14 8.17
CA ASN A 28 3.51 0.04 8.89
C ASN A 28 3.17 1.20 7.95
N PHE A 29 4.01 1.43 6.93
CA PHE A 29 3.74 2.42 5.90
C PHE A 29 2.44 2.13 5.16
N LEU A 30 2.22 0.90 4.69
CA LEU A 30 1.00 0.53 3.96
C LEU A 30 -0.24 0.53 4.84
N ARG A 31 -0.12 0.18 6.13
CA ARG A 31 -1.19 0.32 7.13
C ARG A 31 -1.57 1.78 7.34
N SER A 32 -0.60 2.70 7.40
CA SER A 32 -0.87 4.14 7.51
C SER A 32 -1.58 4.74 6.29
N LYS A 33 -1.49 4.07 5.13
CA LYS A 33 -2.18 4.41 3.88
C LYS A 33 -3.49 3.65 3.67
N GLU A 34 -3.88 2.78 4.60
CA GLU A 34 -5.04 1.89 4.50
C GLU A 34 -4.98 0.91 3.31
N TYR A 35 -3.78 0.57 2.83
CA TYR A 35 -3.59 -0.34 1.71
C TYR A 35 -3.28 -1.78 2.15
N TRP A 36 -2.79 -1.97 3.38
CA TRP A 36 -2.38 -3.29 3.87
C TRP A 36 -3.48 -4.35 3.75
N GLY A 37 -4.73 -4.00 4.06
CA GLY A 37 -5.86 -4.94 3.97
C GLY A 37 -6.02 -5.55 2.58
N LEU A 38 -5.66 -4.83 1.51
CA LEU A 38 -5.70 -5.33 0.14
C LEU A 38 -4.50 -6.20 -0.22
N VAL A 39 -3.34 -5.92 0.37
CA VAL A 39 -2.14 -6.74 0.17
C VAL A 39 -2.33 -8.10 0.84
N GLU A 40 -2.93 -8.12 2.03
CA GLU A 40 -3.18 -9.35 2.80
C GLU A 40 -4.37 -10.17 2.26
N ASN A 41 -5.50 -9.51 2.00
CA ASN A 41 -6.75 -10.21 1.66
C ASN A 41 -7.04 -10.24 0.15
N GLY A 42 -6.26 -9.51 -0.65
CA GLY A 42 -6.48 -9.38 -2.08
C GLY A 42 -7.70 -8.51 -2.43
N ILE A 43 -7.96 -8.41 -3.73
CA ILE A 43 -9.14 -7.73 -4.27
C ILE A 43 -10.22 -8.80 -4.50
N PRO A 44 -11.44 -8.63 -3.97
CA PRO A 44 -12.52 -9.58 -4.25
C PRO A 44 -12.86 -9.61 -5.74
N ALA A 45 -13.11 -10.81 -6.26
CA ALA A 45 -13.58 -10.99 -7.63
C ALA A 45 -14.99 -10.39 -7.80
N ALA A 46 -15.25 -9.80 -8.96
CA ALA A 46 -16.60 -9.36 -9.29
C ALA A 46 -17.51 -10.58 -9.47
N ALA A 47 -18.60 -10.65 -8.72
CA ALA A 47 -19.62 -11.68 -8.92
C ALA A 47 -20.35 -11.45 -10.26
N GLU A 48 -20.84 -12.54 -10.88
CA GLU A 48 -21.74 -12.43 -12.03
C GLU A 48 -23.02 -11.70 -11.61
N GLY A 49 -23.37 -10.63 -12.35
CA GLY A 49 -24.49 -9.75 -11.98
C GLY A 49 -24.14 -8.63 -10.99
N ALA A 50 -22.85 -8.36 -10.74
CA ALA A 50 -22.43 -7.26 -9.88
C ALA A 50 -23.08 -5.93 -10.31
N THR A 51 -23.64 -5.21 -9.34
CA THR A 51 -24.22 -3.89 -9.56
C THR A 51 -23.13 -2.87 -9.91
N ASP A 52 -23.50 -1.75 -10.55
CA ASP A 52 -22.55 -0.67 -10.84
C ASP A 52 -21.83 -0.16 -9.60
N ALA A 53 -22.50 -0.14 -8.44
CA ALA A 53 -21.87 0.22 -7.17
C ALA A 53 -20.78 -0.78 -6.74
N GLN A 54 -21.02 -2.08 -6.91
CA GLN A 54 -20.03 -3.13 -6.62
C GLN A 54 -18.86 -3.07 -7.59
N LYS A 55 -19.12 -2.83 -8.89
CA LYS A 55 -18.06 -2.65 -9.90
C LYS A 55 -17.16 -1.48 -9.56
N LYS A 56 -17.74 -0.32 -9.22
CA LYS A 56 -17.01 0.88 -8.81
C LYS A 56 -16.15 0.61 -7.57
N HIS A 57 -16.70 -0.07 -6.56
CA HIS A 57 -15.92 -0.45 -5.38
C HIS A 57 -14.72 -1.32 -5.74
N ILE A 58 -14.88 -2.31 -6.63
CA ILE A 58 -13.78 -3.16 -7.09
C ILE A 58 -12.72 -2.35 -7.85
N GLU A 59 -13.11 -1.38 -8.67
CA GLU A 59 -12.17 -0.48 -9.34
C GLU A 59 -11.38 0.39 -8.35
N GLU A 60 -12.03 0.89 -7.29
CA GLU A 60 -11.36 1.62 -6.22
C GLU A 60 -10.33 0.75 -5.49
N GLN A 61 -10.67 -0.51 -5.20
CA GLN A 61 -9.74 -1.47 -4.60
C GLN A 61 -8.57 -1.80 -5.55
N LYS A 62 -8.82 -1.96 -6.85
CA LYS A 62 -7.76 -2.11 -7.88
C LYS A 62 -6.83 -0.91 -7.92
N LEU A 63 -7.37 0.30 -7.83
CA LEU A 63 -6.56 1.51 -7.82
C LEU A 63 -5.65 1.58 -6.57
N LYS A 64 -6.18 1.19 -5.40
CA LYS A 64 -5.39 1.10 -4.16
C LYS A 64 -4.30 0.03 -4.24
N ASP A 65 -4.60 -1.14 -4.79
CA ASP A 65 -3.61 -2.20 -5.03
C ASP A 65 -2.47 -1.74 -5.95
N LEU A 66 -2.78 -1.06 -7.05
CA LEU A 66 -1.78 -0.48 -7.94
C LEU A 66 -0.88 0.54 -7.22
N LYS A 67 -1.44 1.35 -6.33
CA LYS A 67 -0.65 2.29 -5.50
C LYS A 67 0.25 1.55 -4.51
N ALA A 68 -0.24 0.50 -3.86
CA ALA A 68 0.57 -0.33 -2.96
C ALA A 68 1.77 -0.95 -3.69
N LYS A 69 1.53 -1.53 -4.87
CA LYS A 69 2.58 -2.08 -5.74
C LYS A 69 3.60 -1.01 -6.15
N ASN A 70 3.14 0.18 -6.52
CA ASN A 70 4.04 1.28 -6.86
C ASN A 70 4.99 1.62 -5.71
N TYR A 71 4.51 1.67 -4.47
CA TYR A 71 5.37 1.89 -3.30
C TYR A 71 6.37 0.76 -3.08
N LEU A 72 5.96 -0.50 -3.23
CA LEU A 72 6.88 -1.63 -3.15
C LEU A 72 7.97 -1.55 -4.23
N PHE A 73 7.62 -1.14 -5.46
CA PHE A 73 8.62 -0.91 -6.52
C PHE A 73 9.54 0.28 -6.23
N GLN A 74 9.02 1.36 -5.63
CA GLN A 74 9.85 2.48 -5.20
C GLN A 74 10.80 2.11 -4.07
N ALA A 75 10.43 1.15 -3.22
CA ALA A 75 11.26 0.67 -2.12
C ALA A 75 12.49 -0.12 -2.61
N LEU A 76 12.39 -0.79 -3.76
CA LEU A 76 13.48 -1.54 -4.37
C LEU A 76 14.33 -0.63 -5.27
N ASP A 77 15.64 -0.60 -5.04
CA ASP A 77 16.53 0.18 -5.91
C ASP A 77 16.75 -0.55 -7.25
N ARG A 78 16.87 0.22 -8.35
CA ARG A 78 17.05 -0.33 -9.71
C ARG A 78 18.34 -1.13 -9.86
N THR A 79 19.32 -0.88 -9.01
CA THR A 79 20.63 -1.55 -9.03
C THR A 79 20.60 -2.96 -8.42
N ILE A 80 19.48 -3.36 -7.81
CA ILE A 80 19.30 -4.66 -7.15
C ILE A 80 18.74 -5.73 -8.14
N LEU A 81 18.37 -5.32 -9.36
CA LEU A 81 17.93 -6.20 -10.47
C LEU A 81 19.10 -6.55 -11.40
#